data_AF-A0A182UKV2-F1
#
_entry.id   AF-A0A182UKV2-F1
#
_cell.length_a   1.000
_cell.length_b   1.000
_cell.length_c   1.000
_cell.angle_alpha   90.00
_cell.angle_beta   90.00
_cell.angle_gamma   90.00
#
_symmetry.space_group_name_H-M   'P 1'
#
loop_
_entity.id
_entity.type
_entity.pdbx_description
1 polymer ?
#
loop_
_entity_poly.entity_id
_entity_poly.type
_entity_poly.pdbx_seq_one_letter_code
_entity_poly.pdbx_strand_id
1 'polypeptide(L)'
;FVTGKNTIVRNSRDFYYSVRDRTTYTELYKKIMTAYNGGEKFVLDNSEAHCGFPDRLLLPKGLPSGYEMTFYFIVTPYYAPKVQQFSTYDYTYSCGVGSGSKYIDDLPFGYPFDRDIDFSYFYTKNMYFKDVTIYHSDEVKQYVPY
;
A
#
# COMPACT_ATOMS: atom_id res chain seq x y z
N PHE A 1 20.36 4.34 3.08
CA PHE A 1 20.97 3.93 4.37
C PHE A 1 22.33 4.58 4.46
N VAL A 2 22.69 5.10 5.62
CA VAL A 2 24.05 5.54 5.93
C VAL A 2 24.76 4.48 6.76
N THR A 3 26.09 4.46 6.77
CA THR A 3 26.86 3.59 7.67
C THR A 3 26.51 3.90 9.12
N GLY A 4 26.27 2.86 9.92
CA GLY A 4 25.91 2.99 11.34
C GLY A 4 24.41 2.90 11.60
N LYS A 5 23.94 3.63 12.62
CA LYS A 5 22.55 3.56 13.09
C LYS A 5 21.63 4.38 12.17
N ASN A 6 20.56 3.73 11.69
CA ASN A 6 19.50 4.35 10.91
C ASN A 6 18.16 4.16 11.65
N THR A 7 17.25 5.12 11.54
CA THR A 7 15.86 5.01 11.99
C THR A 7 14.96 5.23 10.80
N ILE A 8 14.05 4.27 10.55
CA ILE A 8 13.12 4.32 9.42
C ILE A 8 11.72 4.50 10.00
N VAL A 9 11.02 5.52 9.50
CA VAL A 9 9.63 5.82 9.87
C VAL A 9 8.81 5.78 8.60
N ARG A 10 7.67 5.08 8.65
CA ARG A 10 6.71 4.99 7.53
C ARG A 10 5.30 5.21 8.06
N ASN A 11 4.54 6.03 7.37
CA ASN A 11 3.11 6.18 7.66
C ASN A 11 2.34 5.06 6.94
N SER A 12 1.22 4.59 7.51
CA SER A 12 0.35 3.62 6.84
C SER A 12 -0.20 4.16 5.52
N ARG A 13 -0.36 5.49 5.39
CA ARG A 13 -0.77 6.16 4.16
C ARG A 13 0.29 6.14 3.05
N ASP A 14 1.53 5.80 3.38
CA ASP A 14 2.61 5.63 2.39
C ASP A 14 2.73 4.17 1.94
N PHE A 15 1.76 3.31 2.28
CA PHE A 15 1.78 1.90 1.88
C PHE A 15 1.44 1.78 0.40
N TYR A 16 2.42 1.37 -0.40
CA TYR A 16 2.34 1.39 -1.86
C TYR A 16 1.26 0.48 -2.47
N TYR A 17 0.78 -0.50 -1.72
CA TYR A 17 -0.16 -1.51 -2.23
C TYR A 17 -1.63 -1.10 -2.05
N SER A 18 -1.89 -0.03 -1.30
CA SER A 18 -3.23 0.44 -1.02
C SER A 18 -3.53 1.80 -1.66
N VAL A 19 -4.82 2.07 -1.88
CA VAL A 19 -5.33 3.28 -2.53
C VAL A 19 -6.50 3.87 -1.74
N ARG A 20 -6.67 5.18 -1.87
CA ARG A 20 -7.78 5.90 -1.23
C ARG A 20 -9.11 5.55 -1.86
N ASP A 21 -10.16 5.80 -1.09
CA ASP A 21 -11.53 5.74 -1.58
C ASP A 21 -11.73 6.74 -2.73
N ARG A 22 -12.60 6.38 -3.67
CA ARG A 22 -12.84 7.19 -4.86
C ARG A 22 -13.73 8.37 -4.55
N THR A 23 -13.38 9.52 -5.15
CA THR A 23 -14.29 10.63 -5.33
C THR A 23 -15.54 10.10 -6.02
N THR A 24 -16.71 10.40 -5.45
CA THR A 24 -17.98 9.94 -6.01
C THR A 24 -18.22 10.59 -7.38
N TYR A 25 -19.01 9.93 -8.25
CA TYR A 25 -19.37 10.50 -9.55
C TYR A 25 -19.95 11.92 -9.43
N THR A 26 -20.83 12.14 -8.46
CA THR A 26 -21.47 13.44 -8.23
C THR A 26 -20.46 14.52 -7.86
N GLU A 27 -19.49 14.22 -7.00
CA GLU A 27 -18.44 15.15 -6.62
C GLU A 27 -17.48 15.42 -7.79
N LEU A 28 -17.08 14.36 -8.52
CA LEU A 28 -16.24 14.49 -9.70
C LEU A 28 -16.90 15.37 -10.76
N TYR A 29 -18.18 15.12 -11.06
CA TYR A 29 -18.96 15.92 -12.01
C TYR A 29 -19.02 17.38 -11.58
N LYS A 30 -19.29 17.65 -10.30
CA LYS A 30 -19.29 19.02 -9.75
C LYS A 30 -17.91 19.69 -9.91
N LYS A 31 -16.81 19.01 -9.56
CA LYS A 31 -15.45 19.55 -9.71
C LYS A 31 -15.13 19.88 -11.17
N ILE A 32 -15.48 18.99 -12.10
CA ILE A 32 -15.28 19.18 -13.54
C ILE A 32 -16.10 20.38 -14.05
N MET A 33 -17.39 20.45 -13.74
CA MET A 33 -18.25 21.54 -14.22
C MET A 33 -17.86 22.89 -13.63
N THR A 34 -17.45 22.94 -12.35
CA THR A 34 -16.89 24.16 -11.73
C THR A 34 -15.65 24.64 -12.49
N ALA A 35 -14.72 23.74 -12.79
CA ALA A 35 -13.52 24.08 -13.54
C ALA A 35 -13.83 24.54 -14.97
N TYR A 36 -14.76 23.84 -15.65
CA TYR A 36 -15.20 24.18 -17.01
C TYR A 36 -15.81 25.58 -17.09
N ASN A 37 -16.59 25.98 -16.09
CA ASN A 37 -17.26 27.27 -16.02
C ASN A 37 -16.35 28.41 -15.50
N GLY A 38 -15.03 28.21 -15.42
CA GLY A 38 -14.07 29.22 -15.00
C GLY A 38 -13.94 29.40 -13.48
N GLY A 39 -14.44 28.45 -12.69
CA GLY A 39 -14.24 28.38 -11.24
C GLY A 39 -12.89 27.80 -10.85
N GLU A 40 -12.87 27.04 -9.75
CA GLU A 40 -11.66 26.37 -9.27
C GLU A 40 -11.12 25.36 -10.29
N LYS A 41 -9.78 25.32 -10.46
CA LYS A 41 -9.13 24.41 -11.39
C LYS A 41 -9.27 22.95 -10.94
N PHE A 42 -9.58 22.07 -11.88
CA PHE A 42 -9.54 20.63 -11.64
C PHE A 42 -8.08 20.16 -11.50
N VAL A 43 -7.72 19.68 -10.31
CA VAL A 43 -6.41 19.09 -10.02
C VAL A 43 -6.48 17.58 -10.26
N LEU A 44 -5.52 17.05 -11.02
CA LEU A 44 -5.36 15.61 -11.18
C LEU A 44 -4.76 15.02 -9.90
N ASP A 45 -5.56 14.27 -9.14
CA ASP A 45 -5.12 13.53 -7.96
C ASP A 45 -4.90 12.05 -8.29
N ASN A 46 -3.65 11.58 -8.20
CA ASN A 46 -3.28 10.19 -8.42
C ASN A 46 -3.41 9.31 -7.15
N SER A 47 -3.84 9.87 -6.02
CA SER A 47 -4.06 9.12 -4.78
C SER A 47 -5.27 8.17 -4.83
N GLU A 48 -6.13 8.35 -5.83
CA GLU A 48 -7.30 7.52 -6.14
C GLU A 48 -7.05 6.62 -7.37
N ALA A 49 -5.85 6.05 -7.50
CA ALA A 49 -5.47 5.24 -8.66
C ALA A 49 -6.45 4.09 -8.92
N HIS A 50 -6.64 3.72 -10.21
CA HIS A 50 -7.58 2.65 -10.61
C HIS A 50 -7.29 1.29 -10.00
N CYS A 51 -6.03 1.05 -9.64
CA CYS A 51 -5.51 -0.21 -9.16
C CYS A 51 -4.92 -0.05 -7.77
N GLY A 52 -5.35 -0.92 -6.85
CA GLY A 52 -4.82 -1.00 -5.50
C GLY A 52 -5.85 -1.56 -4.53
N PHE A 53 -5.37 -2.01 -3.38
CA PHE A 53 -6.24 -2.49 -2.31
C PHE A 53 -6.83 -1.30 -1.52
N PRO A 54 -8.11 -1.30 -1.12
CA PRO A 54 -8.66 -0.15 -0.39
C PRO A 54 -7.94 0.10 0.94
N ASP A 55 -7.46 1.33 1.18
CA ASP A 55 -6.75 1.73 2.42
C ASP A 55 -7.53 1.34 3.68
N ARG A 56 -8.85 1.53 3.65
CA ARG A 56 -9.76 1.26 4.77
C ARG A 56 -9.87 -0.23 5.15
N LEU A 57 -9.37 -1.13 4.30
CA LEU A 57 -9.40 -2.58 4.51
C LEU A 57 -8.02 -3.16 4.83
N LEU A 58 -6.97 -2.32 4.93
CA LEU A 58 -5.58 -2.76 5.08
C LEU A 58 -5.35 -3.69 6.28
N LEU A 59 -6.12 -3.50 7.35
CA LEU A 59 -6.09 -4.36 8.54
C LEU A 59 -7.31 -5.28 8.55
N PRO A 60 -7.17 -6.54 9.00
CA PRO A 60 -8.32 -7.38 9.29
C PRO A 60 -9.16 -6.77 10.42
N LYS A 61 -10.43 -7.18 10.50
CA LYS A 61 -11.30 -6.78 11.60
C LYS A 61 -10.74 -7.33 12.92
N GLY A 62 -10.33 -6.44 13.81
CA GLY A 62 -9.87 -6.81 15.16
C GLY A 62 -11.00 -7.24 16.09
N LEU A 63 -10.68 -7.37 17.37
CA LEU A 63 -11.63 -7.64 18.46
C LEU A 63 -11.65 -6.46 19.44
N PRO A 64 -12.77 -6.18 20.14
CA PRO A 64 -12.78 -5.20 21.22
C PRO A 64 -11.76 -5.52 22.32
N SER A 65 -11.56 -6.81 22.61
CA SER A 65 -10.55 -7.32 23.55
C SER A 65 -9.12 -7.30 23.01
N GLY A 66 -8.93 -6.92 21.74
CA GLY A 66 -7.67 -7.08 21.03
C GLY A 66 -7.56 -8.42 20.29
N TYR A 67 -7.08 -8.35 19.05
CA TYR A 67 -6.76 -9.51 18.21
C TYR A 67 -5.25 -9.55 17.99
N GLU A 68 -4.59 -10.56 18.54
CA GLU A 68 -3.13 -10.70 18.50
C GLU A 68 -2.67 -11.16 17.11
N MET A 69 -1.64 -10.49 16.59
CA MET A 69 -1.00 -10.82 15.32
C MET A 69 0.50 -10.56 15.42
N THR A 70 1.27 -11.12 14.49
CA THR A 70 2.69 -10.82 14.35
C THR A 70 2.90 -9.88 13.16
N PHE A 71 3.49 -8.72 13.43
CA PHE A 71 3.97 -7.81 12.40
C PHE A 71 5.42 -8.14 12.05
N TYR A 72 5.63 -8.60 10.83
CA TYR A 72 6.93 -8.98 10.29
C TYR A 72 7.59 -7.84 9.49
N PHE A 73 8.89 -7.67 9.70
CA PHE A 73 9.74 -6.76 8.94
C PHE A 73 10.96 -7.52 8.42
N ILE A 74 11.37 -7.19 7.19
CA ILE A 74 12.63 -7.65 6.61
C ILE A 74 13.28 -6.48 5.86
N VAL A 75 14.61 -6.39 5.96
CA VAL A 75 15.40 -5.48 5.14
C VAL A 75 16.27 -6.30 4.20
N THR A 76 16.09 -6.11 2.89
CA THR A 76 16.85 -6.79 1.84
C THR A 76 17.68 -5.78 1.04
N PRO A 77 18.76 -6.24 0.36
CA PRO A 77 19.37 -5.44 -0.70
C PRO A 77 18.34 -5.11 -1.77
N TYR A 78 18.39 -3.88 -2.29
CA TYR A 78 17.52 -3.46 -3.38
C TYR A 78 18.01 -4.04 -4.71
N TYR A 79 17.11 -4.69 -5.44
CA TYR A 79 17.34 -5.17 -6.80
C TYR A 79 16.40 -4.43 -7.74
N ALA A 80 16.95 -3.62 -8.65
CA ALA A 80 16.12 -2.85 -9.58
C ALA A 80 15.28 -3.79 -10.48
N PRO A 81 13.97 -3.51 -10.65
CA PRO A 81 13.14 -4.27 -11.58
C PRO A 81 13.72 -4.30 -13.00
N LYS A 82 13.68 -5.48 -13.63
CA LYS A 82 14.18 -5.67 -15.01
C LYS A 82 13.27 -5.06 -16.08
N VAL A 83 11.96 -5.00 -15.81
CA VAL A 83 10.96 -4.42 -16.70
C VAL A 83 10.54 -3.07 -16.12
N GLN A 84 10.62 -2.02 -16.93
CA GLN A 84 10.18 -0.69 -16.52
C GLN A 84 8.69 -0.69 -16.22
N GLN A 85 8.31 -0.08 -15.10
CA GLN A 85 6.91 0.03 -14.71
C GLN A 85 6.09 0.74 -15.80
N PHE A 86 4.86 0.26 -16.03
CA PHE A 86 3.92 0.82 -17.03
C PHE A 86 4.40 0.75 -18.49
N SER A 87 5.43 -0.03 -18.80
CA SER A 87 5.96 -0.15 -20.17
C SER A 87 5.35 -1.29 -20.98
N THR A 88 4.80 -2.32 -20.31
CA THR A 88 4.33 -3.56 -20.96
C THR A 88 2.82 -3.78 -20.85
N TYR A 89 2.07 -2.78 -20.36
CA TYR A 89 0.62 -2.82 -20.26
C TYR A 89 0.03 -1.41 -20.26
N ASP A 90 -1.24 -1.28 -20.63
CA ASP A 90 -1.98 -0.03 -20.50
C ASP A 90 -2.50 0.12 -19.06
N TYR A 91 -1.89 1.05 -18.32
CA TYR A 91 -2.19 1.31 -16.92
C TYR A 91 -3.49 2.07 -16.69
N THR A 92 -4.17 2.52 -17.75
CA THR A 92 -5.47 3.20 -17.65
C THR A 92 -6.61 2.23 -17.34
N TYR A 93 -6.48 0.96 -17.72
CA TYR A 93 -7.49 -0.07 -17.45
C TYR A 93 -6.96 -1.41 -16.90
N SER A 94 -5.64 -1.62 -16.88
CA SER A 94 -5.01 -2.82 -16.32
C SER A 94 -4.09 -2.47 -15.15
N CYS A 95 -4.05 -3.36 -14.14
CA CYS A 95 -3.14 -3.23 -12.99
C CYS A 95 -1.76 -3.87 -13.24
N GLY A 96 -1.49 -4.32 -14.46
CA GLY A 96 -0.20 -4.91 -14.84
C GLY A 96 -0.02 -6.36 -14.42
N VAL A 97 -1.07 -7.05 -13.99
CA VAL A 97 -1.03 -8.49 -13.73
C VAL A 97 -0.64 -9.21 -15.03
N GLY A 98 0.38 -10.06 -14.97
CA GLY A 98 0.91 -10.77 -16.14
C GLY A 98 1.85 -9.95 -17.03
N SER A 99 2.07 -8.66 -16.74
CA SER A 99 2.92 -7.79 -17.57
C SER A 99 4.43 -7.98 -17.34
N GLY A 100 4.81 -8.71 -16.28
CA GLY A 100 6.20 -8.84 -15.82
C GLY A 100 6.75 -7.59 -15.12
N SER A 101 6.02 -6.47 -15.12
CA SER A 101 6.40 -5.26 -14.38
C SER A 101 6.29 -5.47 -12.86
N LYS A 102 7.31 -5.07 -12.10
CA LYS A 102 7.33 -5.11 -10.63
C LYS A 102 7.46 -3.70 -10.05
N TYR A 103 6.79 -3.45 -8.92
CA TYR A 103 6.67 -2.12 -8.32
C TYR A 103 7.84 -1.74 -7.40
N ILE A 104 8.29 -2.66 -6.54
CA ILE A 104 9.33 -2.39 -5.55
C ILE A 104 10.69 -2.82 -6.08
N ASP A 105 10.90 -4.11 -6.23
CA ASP A 105 12.19 -4.69 -6.57
C ASP A 105 12.01 -5.89 -7.52
N ASP A 106 13.11 -6.55 -7.88
CA ASP A 106 13.11 -7.75 -8.70
C ASP A 106 12.97 -9.06 -7.90
N LEU A 107 12.64 -9.01 -6.60
CA LEU A 107 12.40 -10.24 -5.84
C LEU A 107 11.06 -10.90 -6.26
N PRO A 108 10.86 -12.19 -5.95
CA PRO A 108 9.58 -12.87 -6.21
C PRO A 108 8.42 -12.21 -5.45
N PHE A 109 7.21 -12.27 -6.02
CA PHE A 109 6.01 -11.83 -5.30
C PHE A 109 5.81 -12.65 -4.03
N GLY A 110 5.65 -11.97 -2.89
CA GLY A 110 5.49 -12.62 -1.59
C GLY A 110 6.81 -12.99 -0.90
N TYR A 111 7.97 -12.66 -1.48
CA TYR A 111 9.27 -12.92 -0.83
C TYR A 111 9.32 -12.34 0.60
N PRO A 112 9.86 -13.09 1.59
CA PRO A 112 10.47 -14.41 1.49
C PRO A 112 9.50 -15.59 1.71
N PHE A 113 8.19 -15.34 1.77
CA PHE A 113 7.14 -16.33 1.97
C PHE A 113 6.61 -16.93 0.65
N ASP A 114 7.33 -16.73 -0.46
CA ASP A 114 7.02 -17.26 -1.79
C ASP A 114 7.31 -18.76 -1.95
N ARG A 115 7.83 -19.41 -0.90
CA ARG A 115 8.39 -20.77 -0.92
C ARG A 115 8.19 -21.48 0.40
N ASP A 116 8.41 -22.80 0.41
CA ASP A 116 8.49 -23.59 1.63
C ASP A 116 9.67 -23.14 2.49
N ILE A 117 9.41 -22.97 3.79
CA ILE A 117 10.38 -22.42 4.74
C ILE A 117 10.85 -23.54 5.66
N ASP A 118 12.17 -23.75 5.67
CA ASP A 118 12.84 -24.47 6.73
C ASP A 118 13.27 -23.49 7.83
N PHE A 119 12.55 -23.56 8.94
CA PHE A 119 12.72 -22.66 10.08
C PHE A 119 14.05 -22.85 10.82
N SER A 120 14.82 -23.93 10.54
CA SER A 120 16.14 -24.13 11.13
C SER A 120 17.15 -23.04 10.72
N TYR A 121 16.96 -22.40 9.56
CA TYR A 121 17.84 -21.34 9.06
C TYR A 121 17.10 -20.06 8.63
N PHE A 122 15.77 -20.03 8.66
CA PHE A 122 14.98 -18.89 8.19
C PHE A 122 15.28 -17.59 8.93
N TYR A 123 15.54 -17.66 10.23
CA TYR A 123 15.72 -16.49 11.07
C TYR A 123 17.10 -15.85 10.87
N THR A 124 17.11 -14.64 10.32
CA THR A 124 18.34 -13.88 10.06
C THR A 124 18.32 -12.52 10.77
N LYS A 125 19.50 -11.89 10.89
CA LYS A 125 19.68 -10.61 11.62
C LYS A 125 18.97 -9.41 10.99
N ASN A 126 18.54 -9.52 9.73
CA ASN A 126 17.82 -8.48 8.99
C ASN A 126 16.30 -8.68 9.00
N MET A 127 15.80 -9.63 9.79
CA MET A 127 14.38 -9.85 10.05
C MET A 127 14.00 -9.39 11.46
N TYR A 128 12.76 -8.93 11.63
CA TYR A 128 12.19 -8.59 12.92
C TYR A 128 10.72 -8.97 12.98
N PHE A 129 10.34 -9.64 14.07
CA PHE A 129 8.97 -10.07 14.33
C PHE A 129 8.49 -9.33 15.57
N LYS A 130 7.34 -8.66 15.45
CA LYS A 130 6.77 -7.87 16.52
C LYS A 130 5.35 -8.29 16.78
N ASP A 131 5.05 -8.72 18.00
CA ASP A 131 3.68 -8.93 18.41
C ASP A 131 2.94 -7.59 18.46
N VAL A 132 1.76 -7.57 17.84
CA VAL A 132 0.87 -6.42 17.73
C VAL A 132 -0.56 -6.86 18.04
N THR A 133 -1.39 -5.90 18.43
CA THR A 133 -2.79 -6.15 18.78
C THR A 133 -3.68 -5.23 17.97
N ILE A 134 -4.66 -5.80 17.26
CA ILE A 134 -5.64 -5.05 16.49
C ILE A 134 -6.93 -4.95 17.30
N TYR A 135 -7.33 -3.73 17.62
CA TYR A 135 -8.57 -3.44 18.34
C TYR A 135 -9.66 -3.04 17.36
N HIS A 136 -10.88 -3.49 17.62
CA HIS A 136 -12.07 -3.05 16.90
C HIS A 136 -12.99 -2.28 17.83
N SER A 137 -13.53 -1.17 17.34
CA SER A 137 -14.57 -0.39 17.99
C SER A 137 -15.73 -0.24 17.00
N ASP A 138 -16.95 -0.47 17.49
CA ASP A 138 -18.18 -0.21 16.75
C ASP A 138 -18.52 1.30 16.71
N GLU A 139 -17.74 2.14 17.41
CA GLU A 139 -17.87 3.59 17.32
C GLU A 139 -17.59 4.05 15.89
N VAL A 140 -18.63 4.55 15.24
CA VAL A 140 -18.50 5.29 13.99
C VAL A 140 -17.77 6.59 14.32
N LYS A 141 -16.46 6.62 14.14
CA LYS A 141 -15.71 7.87 14.19
C LYS A 141 -16.21 8.76 13.05
N GLN A 142 -16.70 9.94 13.40
CA GLN A 142 -17.21 10.91 12.43
C GLN A 142 -16.13 11.17 11.38
N TYR A 143 -16.50 11.09 10.10
CA TYR A 143 -15.60 11.41 9.00
C TYR A 143 -15.16 12.87 9.15
N VAL A 144 -13.87 13.10 9.34
CA VAL A 144 -13.28 14.44 9.36
C VAL A 144 -12.64 14.66 7.99
N PRO A 145 -13.28 15.43 7.09
CA PRO A 145 -12.63 15.84 5.84
C PRO A 145 -11.42 16.70 6.19
N TYR A 146 -10.28 16.42 5.56
CA TYR A 146 -9.08 17.27 5.58
C TYR A 146 -9.00 18.03 4.26
#